data_AF-A0A820M8L1-F1
#
_entry.id   AF-A0A820M8L1-F1
#
_cell.length_a   1.000
_cell.length_b   1.000
_cell.length_c   1.000
_cell.angle_alpha   90.00
_cell.angle_beta   90.00
_cell.angle_gamma   90.00
#
_symmetry.space_group_name_H-M   'P 1'
#
loop_
_entity.id
_entity.type
_entity.pdbx_description
1 polymer ?
#
loop_
_entity_poly.entity_id
_entity_poly.type
_entity_poly.pdbx_seq_one_letter_code
_entity_poly.pdbx_strand_id
1 'polypeptide(L)'
;MGAILYVLLCAVIAGGLIQIIVGSSFMELALALSGALVFSLYLVYDTQQIMRKTSPEEYIDAAIQIYLDITRLFIETLRLLEAMRRG
;
A
#
# COMPACT_ATOMS: atom_id res chain seq x y z
N MET A 1 -0.65 -0.36 -16.14
CA MET A 1 -0.63 -0.92 -14.76
C MET A 1 -0.25 0.16 -13.75
N GLY A 2 0.93 0.79 -13.84
CA GLY A 2 1.35 1.84 -12.88
C GLY A 2 0.37 3.01 -12.69
N ALA A 3 -0.26 3.53 -13.75
CA ALA A 3 -1.25 4.62 -13.63
C ALA A 3 -2.52 4.22 -12.85
N ILE A 4 -2.96 2.96 -12.98
CA ILE A 4 -4.15 2.45 -12.26
C ILE A 4 -3.83 2.29 -10.77
N LEU A 5 -2.66 1.74 -10.45
CA LEU A 5 -2.18 1.61 -9.07
C LEU A 5 -2.06 2.98 -8.39
N TYR A 6 -1.53 3.98 -9.10
CA TYR A 6 -1.44 5.35 -8.60
C TYR A 6 -2.81 5.97 -8.29
N VAL A 7 -3.79 5.80 -9.19
CA VAL A 7 -5.15 6.29 -8.97
C VAL A 7 -5.80 5.58 -7.77
N LEU A 8 -5.60 4.28 -7.61
CA LEU A 8 -6.09 3.52 -6.46
C LEU A 8 -5.45 3.98 -5.14
N LEU A 9 -4.15 4.28 -5.15
CA LEU A 9 -3.45 4.86 -4.00
C LEU A 9 -4.04 6.22 -3.61
N CYS A 10 -4.25 7.11 -4.58
CA CYS A 10 -4.89 8.40 -4.32
C CYS A 10 -6.30 8.24 -3.73
N ALA A 11 -7.06 7.26 -4.20
CA ALA A 11 -8.39 6.97 -3.68
C ALA A 11 -8.36 6.48 -2.22
N VAL A 12 -7.41 5.60 -1.85
CA VAL A 12 -7.23 5.14 -0.46
C VAL A 12 -6.82 6.31 0.45
N ILE A 13 -5.91 7.19 -0.01
CA ILE A 13 -5.50 8.38 0.75
C ILE A 13 -6.69 9.32 0.97
N ALA A 14 -7.44 9.62 -0.09
CA ALA A 14 -8.63 10.49 0.01
C ALA A 14 -9.70 9.88 0.93
N GLY A 15 -9.94 8.57 0.83
CA GLY A 15 -10.85 7.84 1.72
C GLY A 15 -10.40 7.91 3.19
N GLY A 16 -9.10 7.78 3.45
CA GLY A 16 -8.53 7.95 4.79
C GLY A 16 -8.76 9.35 5.36
N LEU A 17 -8.64 10.41 4.54
CA LEU A 17 -8.93 11.78 4.98
C LEU A 17 -10.42 11.97 5.30
N ILE A 18 -11.31 11.38 4.51
CA ILE A 18 -12.76 11.42 4.76
C ILE A 18 -13.11 10.67 6.05
N GLN A 19 -12.45 9.53 6.31
CA GLN A 19 -12.64 8.73 7.52
C GLN A 19 -12.31 9.49 8.80
N ILE A 20 -11.34 10.41 8.80
CA ILE A 20 -11.02 11.25 9.96
C ILE A 20 -12.23 12.06 10.42
N ILE A 21 -13.09 12.48 9.48
CA ILE A 21 -14.28 13.29 9.76
C ILE A 21 -15.49 12.40 10.08
N VAL A 22 -15.65 11.28 9.36
CA VAL A 22 -16.82 10.41 9.48
C VAL A 22 -16.74 9.44 10.65
N GLY A 23 -15.56 8.90 10.97
CA GLY A 23 -15.34 8.02 12.13
C GLY A 23 -16.12 6.71 12.12
N SER A 24 -16.56 6.22 10.95
CA SER A 24 -17.38 5.00 10.86
C SER A 24 -16.52 3.74 10.92
N SER A 25 -16.84 2.81 11.83
CA SER A 25 -16.11 1.53 11.98
C SER A 25 -16.19 0.64 10.74
N PHE A 26 -17.32 0.67 10.01
CA PHE A 26 -17.46 -0.08 8.75
C PHE A 26 -16.55 0.48 7.67
N MET A 27 -16.47 1.81 7.56
CA MET A 27 -15.62 2.48 6.58
C MET A 27 -14.13 2.32 6.92
N GLU A 28 -13.77 2.29 8.21
CA GLU A 28 -12.42 1.95 8.69
C GLU A 28 -11.98 0.57 8.19
N LEU A 29 -12.84 -0.45 8.37
CA LEU A 29 -12.57 -1.81 7.92
C LEU A 29 -12.42 -1.89 6.40
N ALA A 30 -13.31 -1.23 5.65
CA ALA A 30 -13.26 -1.22 4.19
C ALA A 30 -11.99 -0.51 3.66
N LEU A 31 -11.58 0.58 4.30
CA LEU A 31 -10.34 1.29 3.97
C LEU A 31 -9.09 0.48 4.31
N ALA A 32 -9.07 -0.21 5.45
CA ALA A 32 -7.96 -1.08 5.82
C ALA A 32 -7.79 -2.25 4.82
N LEU A 33 -8.89 -2.92 4.45
CA LEU A 33 -8.87 -4.02 3.47
C LEU A 33 -8.41 -3.54 2.08
N SER A 34 -8.95 -2.42 1.60
CA SER A 34 -8.58 -1.86 0.29
C SER A 34 -7.14 -1.36 0.26
N GLY A 35 -6.67 -0.71 1.33
CA GLY A 35 -5.26 -0.32 1.49
C GLY A 35 -4.33 -1.51 1.40
N ALA A 36 -4.59 -2.57 2.19
CA ALA A 36 -3.78 -3.79 2.17
C ALA A 36 -3.70 -4.43 0.77
N LEU A 37 -4.82 -4.50 0.04
CA LEU A 37 -4.87 -5.03 -1.33
C LEU A 37 -4.07 -4.16 -2.31
N VAL A 38 -4.26 -2.84 -2.28
CA VAL A 38 -3.57 -1.91 -3.19
C VAL A 38 -2.06 -1.93 -2.96
N PHE A 39 -1.61 -1.90 -1.71
CA PHE A 39 -0.17 -1.97 -1.39
C PHE A 39 0.44 -3.33 -1.75
N SER A 40 -0.29 -4.44 -1.59
CA SER A 40 0.17 -5.75 -2.03
C SER A 40 0.37 -5.81 -3.56
N LEU A 41 -0.55 -5.22 -4.33
CA LEU A 41 -0.42 -5.15 -5.79
C LEU A 41 0.73 -4.23 -6.23
N TYR A 42 0.98 -3.13 -5.50
CA TYR A 42 2.13 -2.27 -5.71
C TYR A 42 3.45 -3.03 -5.54
N LEU A 43 3.59 -3.78 -4.44
CA LEU A 43 4.79 -4.58 -4.16
C LEU A 43 5.07 -5.60 -5.29
N VAL A 44 4.03 -6.28 -5.78
CA VAL A 44 4.18 -7.21 -6.92
C VAL A 44 4.59 -6.47 -8.18
N TYR A 45 3.99 -5.31 -8.46
CA TYR A 45 4.31 -4.50 -9.64
C TYR A 45 5.75 -3.99 -9.61
N ASP A 46 6.19 -3.43 -8.49
CA ASP A 46 7.54 -2.89 -8.33
C ASP A 46 8.59 -3.99 -8.39
N THR A 47 8.32 -5.15 -7.77
CA THR A 47 9.18 -6.35 -7.88
C THR A 47 9.29 -6.82 -9.33
N GLN A 48 8.18 -6.88 -10.08
CA GLN A 48 8.20 -7.26 -11.50
C GLN A 48 8.97 -6.27 -12.37
N GLN A 49 8.89 -4.96 -12.06
CA GLN A 49 9.60 -3.94 -12.79
C GLN A 49 11.12 -4.03 -12.55
N ILE A 50 11.53 -4.23 -11.30
CA ILE A 50 12.93 -4.44 -10.91
C ILE A 50 13.49 -5.70 -11.59
N MET A 51 12.80 -6.85 -11.46
CA MET A 51 13.24 -8.11 -12.07
C MET A 51 13.44 -8.03 -13.60
N ARG A 52 12.75 -7.12 -14.29
CA ARG A 52 12.80 -6.99 -15.75
C ARG A 52 13.72 -5.89 -16.26
N LYS A 53 14.11 -4.92 -15.43
CA LYS A 53 14.78 -3.70 -15.91
C LYS A 53 16.08 -3.34 -15.19
N THR A 54 16.51 -4.07 -14.17
CA THR A 54 17.69 -3.67 -13.40
C THR A 54 19.00 -3.88 -14.17
N SER A 55 19.54 -2.77 -14.67
CA SER A 55 20.95 -2.60 -14.97
C SER A 55 21.79 -2.75 -13.68
N PRO A 56 23.03 -3.28 -13.72
CA PRO A 56 23.89 -3.40 -12.53
C PRO A 56 24.08 -2.09 -11.75
N GLU A 57 23.89 -0.94 -12.42
CA GLU A 57 24.08 0.40 -11.86
C GLU A 57 22.86 0.88 -11.04
N GLU A 58 21.68 0.30 -11.25
CA GLU A 58 20.40 0.73 -10.63
C GLU A 58 19.97 -0.19 -9.47
N TYR A 59 20.82 -1.15 -9.07
CA TYR A 59 20.47 -2.17 -8.08
C TYR A 59 20.25 -1.60 -6.67
N ILE A 60 20.96 -0.53 -6.31
CA ILE A 60 20.83 0.14 -5.01
C ILE A 60 19.45 0.81 -4.89
N ASP A 61 19.02 1.54 -5.92
CA ASP A 61 17.72 2.22 -5.94
C ASP A 61 16.56 1.22 -5.93
N ALA A 62 16.69 0.13 -6.69
CA ALA A 62 15.73 -0.98 -6.67
C ALA A 62 15.60 -1.61 -5.28
N ALA A 63 16.71 -1.84 -4.58
CA ALA A 63 16.70 -2.39 -3.23
C ALA A 63 16.04 -1.45 -2.22
N ILE A 64 16.27 -0.13 -2.34
CA ILE A 64 15.62 0.88 -1.49
C ILE A 64 14.11 0.91 -1.75
N GLN A 65 13.66 0.84 -3.00
CA GLN A 65 12.23 0.77 -3.33
C GLN A 65 11.55 -0.44 -2.69
N ILE A 66 12.10 -1.64 -2.88
CA ILE A 66 11.56 -2.88 -2.29
C ILE A 66 11.51 -2.77 -0.75
N TYR A 67 12.55 -2.21 -0.13
CA TYR A 67 12.57 -2.00 1.32
C TYR A 67 11.41 -1.09 1.79
N LEU A 68 11.17 0.02 1.08
CA LEU A 68 10.10 0.96 1.41
C LEU A 68 8.71 0.34 1.21
N ASP A 69 8.53 -0.47 0.18
CA ASP A 69 7.26 -1.13 -0.10
C ASP A 69 6.93 -2.22 0.94
N ILE A 70 7.92 -3.04 1.33
CA ILE A 70 7.77 -4.03 2.41
C ILE A 70 7.41 -3.33 3.72
N THR A 71 8.07 -2.22 4.04
CA THR A 71 7.82 -1.45 5.27
C THR A 71 6.41 -0.86 5.28
N ARG A 72 5.92 -0.33 4.15
CA ARG A 72 4.54 0.16 4.01
C ARG A 72 3.51 -0.94 4.19
N LEU A 73 3.71 -2.09 3.55
CA LEU A 73 2.82 -3.25 3.68
C LEU A 73 2.75 -3.74 5.14
N PHE A 74 3.88 -3.77 5.84
CA PHE A 74 3.94 -4.14 7.26
C PHE A 74 3.12 -3.20 8.15
N ILE A 75 3.26 -1.88 7.97
CA ILE A 75 2.50 -0.89 8.75
C ILE A 75 0.99 -1.01 8.51
N GLU A 76 0.57 -1.17 7.25
CA GLU A 76 -0.85 -1.36 6.93
C GLU A 76 -1.41 -2.67 7.50
N THR A 77 -0.61 -3.74 7.52
CA THR A 77 -0.99 -5.01 8.17
C THR A 77 -1.18 -4.84 9.68
N LEU A 78 -0.31 -4.08 10.35
CA LEU A 78 -0.46 -3.78 11.78
C LEU A 78 -1.71 -2.94 12.07
N ARG A 79 -2.03 -1.96 11.21
CA ARG A 79 -3.27 -1.16 11.32
C ARG A 79 -4.51 -2.03 11.18
N LEU A 80 -4.52 -2.94 10.21
CA LEU A 80 -5.61 -3.90 10.02
C LEU A 80 -5.79 -4.80 11.25
N LEU A 81 -4.70 -5.32 11.82
CA LEU A 81 -4.74 -6.13 13.03
C LEU A 81 -5.27 -5.33 14.24
N GLU A 82 -4.88 -4.06 14.38
CA GLU A 82 -5.38 -3.18 15.44
C GLU A 82 -6.88 -2.90 15.30
N ALA A 83 -7.36 -2.64 14.07
CA ALA A 83 -8.77 -2.46 13.78
C ALA A 83 -9.58 -3.72 14.10
N MET A 84 -9.08 -4.91 13.73
CA MET A 84 -9.71 -6.18 14.09
C MET A 84 -9.76 -6.45 15.60
N ARG A 85 -8.75 -5.99 16.36
CA ARG A 85 -8.74 -6.13 17.83
C ARG A 85 -9.71 -5.18 18.53
N ARG A 86 -10.05 -4.05 17.90
CA ARG A 86 -10.95 -3.03 18.46
C ARG A 86 -12.43 -3.27 18.16
N GLY A 87 -12.76 -4.16 17.21
CA GLY A 87 -14.11 -4.67 16.96
C GLY A 87 -14.43 -5.88 17.83
#